data_AF-A0A419IVT7-F1
#
_entry.id   AF-A0A419IVT7-F1
#
_cell.length_a   1.000
_cell.length_b   1.000
_cell.length_c   1.000
_cell.angle_alpha   90.00
_cell.angle_beta   90.00
_cell.angle_gamma   90.00
#
_symmetry.space_group_name_H-M   'P 1'
#
loop_
_entity.id
_entity.type
_entity.pdbx_description
1 polymer ?
#
loop_
_entity_poly.entity_id
_entity_poly.type
_entity_poly.pdbx_seq_one_letter_code
_entity_poly.pdbx_strand_id
1 'polypeptide(L)'
;MRKIILILLAVFCFSLTALVIFDKNRDQNVELISPIPEKTDSPMLSEKEDYNNYRAQAIKDLLGEFRSPLENKSPTFVSCADEHNVNPYLLVGISKVESTFGKNACEGNPFGWSSCKTPFQTFDSSCQAVAKGIATLSYYEQYRSTKRIRDLGQTYCPASTGCNTDSWINTVSEVVTELEERELVLSLDELATLTPASKSIKELEINTQVLKSHSAKATGTTLEVIEILIRANERALYKTQHES
;
A
#
# COMPACT_ATOMS: atom_id res chain seq x y z
N MET A 1 52.89 0.39 -31.76
CA MET A 1 52.42 0.61 -30.38
C MET A 1 50.92 0.33 -30.17
N ARG A 2 50.02 0.66 -31.10
CA ARG A 2 48.57 0.34 -30.97
C ARG A 2 48.21 -1.17 -30.91
N LYS A 3 49.04 -2.04 -31.49
CA LYS A 3 48.81 -3.50 -31.51
C LYS A 3 49.27 -4.23 -30.22
N ILE A 4 50.17 -3.64 -29.43
CA ILE A 4 50.65 -4.23 -28.17
C ILE A 4 49.65 -3.94 -27.03
N ILE A 5 48.97 -2.80 -27.07
CA ILE A 5 47.95 -2.41 -26.08
C ILE A 5 46.70 -3.30 -26.18
N LEU A 6 46.32 -3.76 -27.38
CA LEU A 6 45.17 -4.65 -27.57
C LEU A 6 45.40 -6.08 -27.05
N ILE A 7 46.65 -6.56 -27.02
CA ILE A 7 46.98 -7.90 -26.53
C ILE A 7 47.02 -7.93 -24.98
N LEU A 8 47.46 -6.84 -24.34
CA LEU A 8 47.47 -6.74 -22.88
C LEU A 8 46.06 -6.58 -22.27
N LEU A 9 45.12 -5.95 -22.99
CA LEU A 9 43.72 -5.81 -22.54
C LEU A 9 42.92 -7.12 -22.64
N ALA A 10 43.25 -8.01 -23.59
CA ALA A 10 42.58 -9.30 -23.74
C ALA A 10 43.01 -10.33 -22.67
N VAL A 11 44.24 -10.24 -22.15
CA VAL A 11 44.73 -11.12 -21.06
C VAL A 11 44.15 -10.71 -19.70
N PHE A 12 43.86 -9.41 -19.50
CA PHE A 12 43.25 -8.91 -18.27
C PHE A 12 41.76 -9.26 -18.13
N CYS A 13 41.06 -9.55 -19.23
CA CYS A 13 39.66 -10.00 -19.20
C CYS A 13 39.48 -11.52 -18.98
N PHE A 14 40.55 -12.32 -19.01
CA PHE A 14 40.46 -13.78 -18.82
C PHE A 14 40.90 -14.26 -17.43
N SER A 15 41.38 -13.36 -16.56
CA SER A 15 41.83 -13.71 -15.20
C SER A 15 40.84 -13.33 -14.08
N LEU A 16 39.60 -12.93 -14.41
CA LEU A 16 38.57 -12.60 -13.41
C LEU A 16 37.40 -13.60 -13.33
N THR A 17 37.48 -14.74 -14.03
CA THR A 17 36.44 -15.79 -13.99
C THR A 17 36.88 -17.09 -13.31
N ALA A 18 38.00 -17.09 -12.57
CA ALA A 18 38.55 -18.30 -11.94
C ALA A 18 38.98 -18.09 -10.47
N LEU A 19 38.06 -17.61 -9.63
CA LEU A 19 38.09 -17.67 -8.16
C LEU A 19 36.63 -17.37 -7.80
N VAL A 20 35.72 -18.32 -7.55
CA VAL A 20 35.61 -19.11 -6.32
C VAL A 20 34.71 -20.31 -6.64
N ILE A 21 35.28 -21.50 -6.86
CA ILE A 21 34.57 -22.77 -6.68
C ILE A 21 35.58 -23.74 -6.06
N PHE A 22 35.11 -24.50 -5.05
CA PHE A 22 35.78 -25.51 -4.22
C PHE A 22 36.45 -25.00 -2.94
N ASP A 23 35.69 -25.08 -1.84
CA ASP A 23 36.23 -25.81 -0.69
C ASP A 23 35.26 -26.96 -0.35
N LYS A 24 35.75 -28.19 -0.53
CA LYS A 24 35.04 -29.44 -0.25
C LYS A 24 35.90 -30.24 0.75
N ASN A 25 35.46 -30.16 2.01
CA ASN A 25 35.39 -31.26 2.97
C ASN A 25 36.68 -31.73 3.68
N ARG A 26 36.78 -31.43 4.99
CA ARG A 26 37.60 -32.07 6.04
C ARG A 26 37.16 -31.45 7.39
N ASP A 27 36.82 -32.10 8.49
CA ASP A 27 36.91 -33.46 9.03
C ASP A 27 35.74 -33.67 10.02
N GLN A 28 35.34 -34.92 10.26
CA GLN A 28 34.36 -35.29 11.28
C GLN A 28 34.96 -35.24 12.69
N ASN A 29 34.20 -34.72 13.67
CA ASN A 29 34.16 -35.26 15.03
C ASN A 29 32.74 -35.15 15.58
N VAL A 30 32.27 -36.28 16.11
CA VAL A 30 30.93 -36.53 16.65
C VAL A 30 30.85 -35.97 18.06
N GLU A 31 29.81 -35.19 18.35
CA GLU A 31 29.22 -35.17 19.69
C GLU A 31 27.70 -35.02 19.57
N LEU A 32 26.99 -36.08 19.96
CA LEU A 32 25.53 -36.11 20.05
C LEU A 32 25.08 -35.16 21.16
N ILE A 33 24.51 -34.01 20.79
CA ILE A 33 23.63 -33.26 21.67
C ILE A 33 22.34 -32.99 20.89
N SER A 34 21.25 -33.54 21.42
CA SER A 34 19.88 -33.35 20.93
C SER A 34 19.60 -31.86 20.71
N PRO A 35 19.03 -31.43 19.57
CA PRO A 35 18.50 -30.09 19.49
C PRO A 35 17.36 -29.94 20.50
N ILE A 36 17.60 -29.06 21.47
CA ILE A 36 16.57 -28.40 22.27
C ILE A 36 15.54 -27.82 21.27
N PRO A 37 14.22 -27.93 21.51
CA PRO A 37 13.24 -27.34 20.62
C PRO A 37 13.53 -25.85 20.48
N GLU A 38 13.92 -25.47 19.28
CA GLU A 38 14.19 -24.09 18.89
C GLU A 38 12.90 -23.31 19.16
N LYS A 39 13.04 -22.30 20.01
CA LYS A 39 11.98 -21.39 20.41
C LYS A 39 11.39 -20.82 19.13
N THR A 40 10.14 -21.18 18.84
CA THR A 40 9.35 -20.64 17.75
C THR A 40 9.40 -19.12 17.84
N ASP A 41 10.20 -18.50 16.98
CA ASP A 41 10.09 -17.08 16.69
C ASP A 41 8.69 -16.87 16.10
N SER A 42 7.78 -16.35 16.92
CA SER A 42 6.54 -15.75 16.43
C SER A 42 6.90 -14.80 15.30
N PRO A 43 6.23 -14.86 14.13
CA PRO A 43 6.54 -13.97 13.04
C PRO A 43 6.24 -12.54 13.50
N MET A 44 7.31 -11.76 13.68
CA MET A 44 7.23 -10.33 13.89
C MET A 44 6.73 -9.72 12.57
N LEU A 45 5.40 -9.65 12.41
CA LEU A 45 4.76 -8.93 11.32
C LEU A 45 5.28 -7.49 11.30
N SER A 46 5.62 -7.00 10.11
CA SER A 46 6.16 -5.66 9.95
C SER A 46 5.02 -4.62 9.98
N GLU A 47 5.24 -3.46 10.59
CA GLU A 47 4.28 -2.33 10.66
C GLU A 47 3.65 -1.95 9.30
N LYS A 48 4.39 -2.21 8.22
CA LYS A 48 3.97 -1.97 6.83
C LYS A 48 2.96 -3.01 6.35
N GLU A 49 3.04 -4.25 6.83
CA GLU A 49 2.09 -5.31 6.45
C GLU A 49 0.70 -5.07 7.04
N ASP A 50 0.60 -4.69 8.31
CA ASP A 50 -0.71 -4.42 8.94
C ASP A 50 -1.39 -3.17 8.37
N TYR A 51 -0.64 -2.09 8.11
CA TYR A 51 -1.17 -0.89 7.45
C TYR A 51 -1.64 -1.17 6.01
N ASN A 52 -0.97 -2.07 5.31
CA ASN A 52 -1.41 -2.51 3.98
C ASN A 52 -2.67 -3.39 4.07
N ASN A 53 -2.86 -4.10 5.18
CA ASN A 53 -3.97 -5.00 5.39
C ASN A 53 -5.30 -4.23 5.51
N TYR A 54 -5.40 -3.19 6.36
CA TYR A 54 -6.66 -2.45 6.51
C TYR A 54 -7.09 -1.72 5.25
N ARG A 55 -6.15 -1.10 4.53
CA ARG A 55 -6.46 -0.43 3.26
C ARG A 55 -6.96 -1.43 2.23
N ALA A 56 -6.30 -2.58 2.11
CA ALA A 56 -6.72 -3.64 1.20
C ALA A 56 -8.07 -4.24 1.62
N GLN A 57 -8.33 -4.39 2.92
CA GLN A 57 -9.58 -4.91 3.45
C GLN A 57 -10.74 -3.93 3.23
N ALA A 58 -10.56 -2.64 3.53
CA ALA A 58 -11.55 -1.59 3.26
C ALA A 58 -11.94 -1.54 1.76
N ILE A 59 -10.95 -1.62 0.88
CA ILE A 59 -11.17 -1.69 -0.57
C ILE A 59 -11.92 -2.97 -0.94
N LYS A 60 -11.53 -4.12 -0.40
CA LYS A 60 -12.18 -5.41 -0.67
C LYS A 60 -13.66 -5.36 -0.29
N ASP A 61 -13.96 -4.88 0.90
CA ASP A 61 -15.34 -4.83 1.42
C ASP A 61 -16.22 -3.92 0.55
N LEU A 62 -15.74 -2.72 0.21
CA LEU A 62 -16.45 -1.83 -0.69
C LEU A 62 -16.67 -2.50 -2.06
N LEU A 63 -15.63 -3.06 -2.66
CA LEU A 63 -15.73 -3.71 -3.98
C LEU A 63 -16.69 -4.92 -3.95
N GLY A 64 -16.71 -5.68 -2.85
CA GLY A 64 -17.59 -6.83 -2.64
C GLY A 64 -19.06 -6.46 -2.52
N GLU A 65 -19.39 -5.34 -1.87
CA GLU A 65 -20.77 -4.81 -1.83
C GLU A 65 -21.32 -4.52 -3.22
N PHE A 66 -20.45 -4.06 -4.12
CA PHE A 66 -20.79 -3.84 -5.51
C PHE A 66 -20.65 -5.09 -6.36
N ARG A 67 -20.22 -6.26 -5.84
CA ARG A 67 -19.90 -7.47 -6.63
C ARG A 67 -18.95 -7.15 -7.79
N SER A 68 -17.93 -6.37 -7.49
CA SER A 68 -16.93 -5.94 -8.46
C SER A 68 -16.03 -7.12 -8.86
N PRO A 69 -15.66 -7.28 -10.14
CA PRO A 69 -14.63 -8.23 -10.55
C PRO A 69 -13.24 -7.89 -9.99
N LEU A 70 -13.06 -6.70 -9.42
CA LEU A 70 -11.82 -6.22 -8.82
C LEU A 70 -11.72 -6.49 -7.32
N GLU A 71 -12.73 -7.12 -6.69
CA GLU A 71 -12.76 -7.38 -5.24
C GLU A 71 -11.46 -8.03 -4.74
N ASN A 72 -11.05 -9.14 -5.37
CA ASN A 72 -9.81 -9.85 -5.02
C ASN A 72 -8.53 -9.16 -5.50
N LYS A 73 -8.64 -7.97 -6.10
CA LYS A 73 -7.53 -7.12 -6.53
C LYS A 73 -7.26 -5.97 -5.56
N SER A 74 -7.93 -5.94 -4.41
CA SER A 74 -7.70 -4.92 -3.39
C SER A 74 -6.23 -4.79 -2.94
N PRO A 75 -5.42 -5.87 -2.77
CA PRO A 75 -4.01 -5.71 -2.43
C PRO A 75 -3.21 -5.08 -3.56
N THR A 76 -3.58 -5.37 -4.82
CA THR A 76 -2.94 -4.79 -6.02
C THR A 76 -3.16 -3.28 -6.10
N PHE A 77 -4.36 -2.79 -5.73
CA PHE A 77 -4.62 -1.35 -5.62
C PHE A 77 -3.66 -0.66 -4.65
N VAL A 78 -3.48 -1.26 -3.47
CA VAL A 78 -2.56 -0.73 -2.44
C VAL A 78 -1.12 -0.77 -2.93
N SER A 79 -0.66 -1.93 -3.41
CA SER A 79 0.74 -2.11 -3.81
C SER A 79 1.14 -1.22 -4.99
N CYS A 80 0.30 -1.10 -6.02
CA CYS A 80 0.60 -0.28 -7.18
C CYS A 80 0.56 1.21 -6.83
N ALA A 81 -0.34 1.63 -5.94
CA ALA A 81 -0.40 3.02 -5.49
C ALA A 81 0.81 3.38 -4.63
N ASP A 82 1.16 2.54 -3.65
CA ASP A 82 2.30 2.76 -2.75
C ASP A 82 3.63 2.86 -3.50
N GLU A 83 3.84 2.02 -4.51
CA GLU A 83 5.05 2.05 -5.34
C GLU A 83 5.27 3.40 -6.02
N HIS A 84 4.19 4.11 -6.35
CA HIS A 84 4.23 5.41 -7.04
C HIS A 84 3.82 6.59 -6.14
N ASN A 85 3.73 6.39 -4.82
CA ASN A 85 3.29 7.40 -3.85
C ASN A 85 1.91 8.02 -4.21
N VAL A 86 1.00 7.16 -4.66
CA VAL A 86 -0.38 7.48 -4.99
C VAL A 86 -1.30 7.06 -3.85
N ASN A 87 -2.36 7.82 -3.57
CA ASN A 87 -3.40 7.35 -2.65
C ASN A 87 -4.20 6.20 -3.33
N PRO A 88 -4.21 4.96 -2.80
CA PRO A 88 -4.91 3.85 -3.44
C PRO A 88 -6.41 4.08 -3.61
N TYR A 89 -7.05 4.86 -2.72
CA TYR A 89 -8.48 5.14 -2.80
C TYR A 89 -8.85 6.03 -3.98
N LEU A 90 -7.91 6.84 -4.48
CA LEU A 90 -8.09 7.54 -5.75
C LEU A 90 -8.27 6.55 -6.90
N LEU A 91 -7.41 5.52 -6.99
CA LEU A 91 -7.50 4.53 -8.05
C LEU A 91 -8.83 3.78 -8.00
N VAL A 92 -9.29 3.45 -6.79
CA VAL A 92 -10.60 2.80 -6.59
C VAL A 92 -11.74 3.73 -7.00
N GLY A 93 -11.72 5.00 -6.59
CA GLY A 93 -12.70 6.01 -6.98
C GLY A 93 -12.75 6.24 -8.50
N ILE A 94 -11.59 6.34 -9.15
CA ILE A 94 -11.49 6.42 -10.62
C ILE A 94 -12.14 5.20 -11.24
N SER A 95 -11.85 3.98 -10.76
CA SER A 95 -12.47 2.78 -11.31
C SER A 95 -13.99 2.73 -11.13
N LYS A 96 -14.55 3.36 -10.09
CA LYS A 96 -16.01 3.51 -9.92
C LYS A 96 -16.61 4.30 -11.08
N VAL A 97 -16.04 5.48 -11.36
CA VAL A 97 -16.55 6.39 -12.39
C VAL A 97 -16.39 5.78 -13.78
N GLU A 98 -15.21 5.23 -14.06
CA GLU A 98 -14.81 4.86 -15.41
C GLU A 98 -15.35 3.49 -15.85
N SER A 99 -15.65 2.60 -14.90
CA SER A 99 -16.06 1.24 -15.23
C SER A 99 -17.01 0.60 -14.22
N THR A 100 -17.59 1.37 -13.29
CA THR A 100 -18.42 0.81 -12.20
C THR A 100 -17.65 -0.26 -11.43
N PHE A 101 -16.45 0.10 -10.98
CA PHE A 101 -15.50 -0.80 -10.32
C PHE A 101 -15.12 -2.00 -11.18
N GLY A 102 -14.80 -1.77 -12.46
CA GLY A 102 -14.33 -2.81 -13.37
C GLY A 102 -15.42 -3.64 -14.05
N LYS A 103 -16.70 -3.47 -13.71
CA LYS A 103 -17.81 -4.20 -14.37
C LYS A 103 -17.94 -3.88 -15.86
N ASN A 104 -17.67 -2.63 -16.21
CA ASN A 104 -17.73 -2.09 -17.57
C ASN A 104 -16.34 -1.73 -18.08
N ALA A 105 -15.30 -2.44 -17.62
CA ALA A 105 -13.92 -2.16 -18.03
C ALA A 105 -13.72 -2.45 -19.52
N CYS A 106 -12.99 -1.55 -20.19
CA CYS A 106 -12.61 -1.70 -21.58
C CYS A 106 -11.26 -2.43 -21.67
N GLU A 107 -11.20 -3.61 -22.30
CA GLU A 107 -9.94 -4.32 -22.62
C GLU A 107 -8.91 -4.35 -21.47
N GLY A 108 -9.36 -4.69 -20.25
CA GLY A 108 -8.50 -4.75 -19.06
C GLY A 108 -8.14 -3.40 -18.44
N ASN A 109 -8.76 -2.31 -18.88
CA ASN A 109 -8.58 -0.94 -18.40
C ASN A 109 -9.81 -0.46 -17.61
N PRO A 110 -9.88 -0.71 -16.30
CA PRO A 110 -11.01 -0.25 -15.48
C PRO A 110 -10.95 1.25 -15.17
N PHE A 111 -9.88 1.95 -15.58
CA PHE A 111 -9.62 3.35 -15.25
C PHE A 111 -9.92 4.32 -16.40
N GLY A 112 -10.45 3.83 -17.52
CA GLY A 112 -10.69 4.65 -18.71
C GLY A 112 -9.42 5.29 -19.29
N TRP A 113 -8.24 4.83 -18.87
CA TRP A 113 -6.96 5.50 -19.14
C TRP A 113 -6.71 5.61 -20.65
N SER A 114 -6.23 6.77 -21.10
CA SER A 114 -6.04 7.06 -22.53
C SER A 114 -7.33 6.87 -23.36
N SER A 115 -8.49 7.13 -22.76
CA SER A 115 -9.82 6.91 -23.37
C SER A 115 -9.99 5.48 -23.89
N CYS A 116 -9.55 4.49 -23.10
CA CYS A 116 -9.55 3.06 -23.46
C CYS A 116 -8.68 2.67 -24.68
N LYS A 117 -7.86 3.58 -25.23
CA LYS A 117 -7.01 3.28 -26.40
C LYS A 117 -5.79 2.42 -26.06
N THR A 118 -5.49 2.26 -24.76
CA THR A 118 -4.41 1.42 -24.27
C THR A 118 -5.02 0.16 -23.65
N PRO A 119 -4.93 -1.00 -24.34
CA PRO A 119 -5.35 -2.28 -23.76
C PRO A 119 -4.34 -2.75 -22.71
N PHE A 120 -4.83 -3.46 -21.71
CA PHE A 120 -4.00 -4.09 -20.69
C PHE A 120 -4.33 -5.58 -20.60
N GLN A 121 -3.30 -6.41 -20.53
CA GLN A 121 -3.49 -7.86 -20.42
C GLN A 121 -3.99 -8.26 -19.03
N THR A 122 -3.61 -7.50 -18.00
CA THR A 122 -3.96 -7.77 -16.61
C THR A 122 -4.33 -6.48 -15.87
N PHE A 123 -5.18 -6.62 -14.86
CA PHE A 123 -5.48 -5.52 -13.94
C PHE A 123 -4.20 -4.93 -13.34
N ASP A 124 -3.28 -5.78 -12.88
CA ASP A 124 -2.00 -5.38 -12.30
C ASP A 124 -1.20 -4.46 -13.24
N SER A 125 -1.13 -4.80 -14.54
CA SER A 125 -0.47 -3.95 -15.54
C SER A 125 -1.16 -2.59 -15.74
N SER A 126 -2.50 -2.58 -15.70
CA SER A 126 -3.28 -1.33 -15.78
C SER A 126 -3.09 -0.47 -14.54
N CYS A 127 -3.12 -1.07 -13.34
CA CYS A 127 -2.94 -0.40 -12.05
C CYS A 127 -1.58 0.30 -12.00
N GLN A 128 -0.52 -0.44 -12.36
CA GLN A 128 0.85 0.08 -12.40
C GLN A 128 1.00 1.23 -13.40
N ALA A 129 0.48 1.07 -14.62
CA ALA A 129 0.57 2.11 -15.65
C ALA A 129 -0.16 3.39 -15.24
N VAL A 130 -1.37 3.26 -14.67
CA VAL A 130 -2.19 4.40 -14.25
C VAL A 130 -1.63 5.07 -13.01
N ALA A 131 -1.22 4.30 -11.99
CA ALA A 131 -0.59 4.84 -10.79
C ALA A 131 0.69 5.61 -11.13
N LYS A 132 1.58 5.02 -11.94
CA LYS A 132 2.77 5.71 -12.45
C LYS A 132 2.42 6.95 -13.26
N GLY A 133 1.43 6.85 -14.15
CA GLY A 133 0.93 7.96 -14.95
C GLY A 133 0.53 9.12 -14.05
N ILE A 134 -0.44 8.90 -13.16
CA ILE A 134 -0.93 9.89 -12.18
C ILE A 134 0.22 10.49 -11.38
N ALA A 135 1.14 9.67 -10.87
CA ALA A 135 2.25 10.13 -10.04
C ALA A 135 3.15 11.16 -10.75
N THR A 136 3.32 11.03 -12.07
CA THR A 136 4.17 11.90 -12.90
C THR A 136 3.50 13.20 -13.37
N LEU A 137 2.21 13.37 -13.08
CA LEU A 137 1.43 14.50 -13.58
C LEU A 137 1.53 15.69 -12.61
N SER A 138 1.78 16.89 -13.13
CA SER A 138 1.95 18.11 -12.34
C SER A 138 0.74 18.45 -11.46
N TYR A 139 -0.46 18.08 -11.90
CA TYR A 139 -1.69 18.26 -11.11
C TYR A 139 -1.80 17.27 -9.95
N TYR A 140 -1.13 16.12 -10.01
CA TYR A 140 -1.09 15.21 -8.88
C TYR A 140 -0.18 15.73 -7.77
N GLU A 141 0.90 16.46 -8.10
CA GLU A 141 1.68 17.23 -7.13
C GLU A 141 0.81 18.28 -6.42
N GLN A 142 -0.01 19.00 -7.19
CA GLN A 142 -0.96 19.96 -6.63
C GLN A 142 -1.94 19.26 -5.68
N TYR A 143 -2.60 18.18 -6.12
CA TYR A 143 -3.45 17.36 -5.25
C TYR A 143 -2.69 16.89 -4.00
N ARG A 144 -1.43 16.46 -4.10
CA ARG A 144 -0.66 16.01 -2.95
C ARG A 144 -0.49 17.14 -1.91
N SER A 145 -0.34 18.38 -2.36
CA SER A 145 -0.21 19.55 -1.49
C SER A 145 -1.54 20.02 -0.89
N THR A 146 -2.63 20.01 -1.66
CA THR A 146 -3.92 20.59 -1.26
C THR A 146 -4.90 19.57 -0.68
N LYS A 147 -4.70 18.29 -1.02
CA LYS A 147 -5.63 17.16 -0.81
C LYS A 147 -7.01 17.35 -1.44
N ARG A 148 -7.16 18.27 -2.40
CA ARG A 148 -8.44 18.56 -3.06
C ARG A 148 -8.60 17.71 -4.31
N ILE A 149 -9.58 16.80 -4.32
CA ILE A 149 -9.92 15.96 -5.50
C ILE A 149 -10.19 16.81 -6.76
N ARG A 150 -10.70 18.03 -6.60
CA ARG A 150 -10.91 18.99 -7.69
C ARG A 150 -9.63 19.27 -8.49
N ASP A 151 -8.48 19.31 -7.85
CA ASP A 151 -7.20 19.62 -8.51
C ASP A 151 -6.77 18.46 -9.45
N LEU A 152 -7.22 17.23 -9.17
CA LEU A 152 -7.07 16.07 -10.06
C LEU A 152 -8.15 16.03 -11.15
N GLY A 153 -9.42 16.21 -10.76
CA GLY A 153 -10.58 16.00 -11.64
C GLY A 153 -10.65 16.96 -12.82
N GLN A 154 -10.19 18.21 -12.66
CA GLN A 154 -10.16 19.19 -13.76
C GLN A 154 -9.26 18.78 -14.92
N THR A 155 -8.27 17.92 -14.69
CA THR A 155 -7.37 17.44 -15.75
C THR A 155 -7.68 16.00 -16.17
N TYR A 156 -8.10 15.15 -15.24
CA TYR A 156 -8.44 13.76 -15.55
C TYR A 156 -9.76 13.65 -16.33
N CYS A 157 -10.76 14.47 -15.98
CA CYS A 157 -12.09 14.53 -16.58
C CYS A 157 -12.44 16.00 -16.92
N PRO A 158 -11.75 16.63 -17.89
CA PRO A 158 -11.99 18.04 -18.22
C PRO A 158 -13.32 18.20 -18.96
N ALA A 159 -14.12 19.22 -18.61
CA ALA A 159 -15.39 19.50 -19.28
C ALA A 159 -15.25 19.72 -20.80
N SER A 160 -14.08 20.17 -21.26
CA SER A 160 -13.76 20.36 -22.68
C SER A 160 -13.78 19.07 -23.50
N THR A 161 -13.70 17.89 -22.88
CA THR A 161 -13.82 16.59 -23.55
C THR A 161 -15.23 16.00 -23.48
N GLY A 162 -16.21 16.77 -22.97
CA GLY A 162 -17.59 16.30 -22.73
C GLY A 162 -17.75 15.55 -21.40
N CYS A 163 -16.72 15.50 -20.57
CA CYS A 163 -16.77 14.86 -19.26
C CYS A 163 -17.55 15.72 -18.25
N ASN A 164 -18.36 15.11 -17.40
CA ASN A 164 -19.01 15.82 -16.30
C ASN A 164 -18.04 15.92 -15.12
N THR A 165 -17.18 16.94 -15.13
CA THR A 165 -16.10 17.13 -14.16
C THR A 165 -16.59 17.15 -12.71
N ASP A 166 -17.68 17.85 -12.40
CA ASP A 166 -18.18 17.94 -11.03
C ASP A 166 -18.76 16.60 -10.56
N SER A 167 -19.48 15.87 -11.41
CA SER A 167 -19.96 14.52 -11.09
C SER A 167 -18.81 13.54 -10.85
N TRP A 168 -17.74 13.63 -11.65
CA TRP A 168 -16.54 12.83 -11.45
C TRP A 168 -15.88 13.16 -10.11
N ILE A 169 -15.68 14.45 -9.81
CA ILE A 169 -15.06 14.90 -8.55
C ILE A 169 -15.87 14.42 -7.35
N ASN A 170 -17.19 14.58 -7.39
CA ASN A 170 -18.06 14.17 -6.28
C ASN A 170 -17.98 12.66 -6.06
N THR A 171 -18.10 11.86 -7.13
CA THR A 171 -18.05 10.40 -7.03
C THR A 171 -16.71 9.90 -6.49
N VAL A 172 -15.59 10.46 -6.98
CA VAL A 172 -14.26 10.08 -6.48
C VAL A 172 -14.08 10.51 -5.02
N SER A 173 -14.55 11.70 -4.65
CA SER A 173 -14.48 12.19 -3.27
C SER A 173 -15.28 11.30 -2.32
N GLU A 174 -16.51 10.93 -2.68
CA GLU A 174 -17.36 10.01 -1.90
C GLU A 174 -16.65 8.68 -1.64
N VAL A 175 -16.06 8.08 -2.68
CA VAL A 175 -15.33 6.80 -2.53
C VAL A 175 -14.11 6.95 -1.65
N VAL A 176 -13.34 8.03 -1.81
CA VAL A 176 -12.15 8.27 -0.97
C VAL A 176 -12.57 8.42 0.49
N THR A 177 -13.58 9.24 0.79
CA THR A 177 -14.07 9.42 2.16
C THR A 177 -14.61 8.12 2.74
N GLU A 178 -15.41 7.38 1.99
CA GLU A 178 -15.96 6.09 2.44
C GLU A 178 -14.86 5.07 2.78
N LEU A 179 -13.81 4.99 1.95
CA LEU A 179 -12.68 4.09 2.20
C LEU A 179 -11.81 4.53 3.38
N GLU A 180 -11.59 5.84 3.56
CA GLU A 180 -10.89 6.38 4.73
C GLU A 180 -11.67 6.08 6.02
N GLU A 181 -13.00 6.21 5.99
CA GLU A 181 -13.87 5.86 7.13
C GLU A 181 -13.86 4.36 7.43
N ARG A 182 -13.91 3.50 6.40
CA ARG A 182 -13.81 2.05 6.56
C ARG A 182 -12.46 1.61 7.11
N GLU A 183 -11.36 2.14 6.58
CA GLU A 183 -10.01 1.90 7.10
C GLU A 183 -9.93 2.29 8.57
N LEU A 184 -10.46 3.46 8.93
CA LEU A 184 -10.52 3.90 10.31
C LEU A 184 -11.30 2.90 11.16
N VAL A 185 -12.53 2.52 10.76
CA VAL A 185 -13.36 1.56 11.52
C VAL A 185 -12.65 0.22 11.69
N LEU A 186 -12.04 -0.34 10.65
CA LEU A 186 -11.28 -1.58 10.73
C LEU A 186 -10.10 -1.46 11.71
N SER A 187 -9.39 -0.34 11.65
CA SER A 187 -8.32 -0.03 12.61
C SER A 187 -8.88 0.07 14.03
N LEU A 188 -10.05 0.70 14.23
CA LEU A 188 -10.68 0.86 15.54
C LEU A 188 -11.25 -0.43 16.10
N ASP A 189 -11.84 -1.30 15.28
CA ASP A 189 -12.40 -2.59 15.70
C ASP A 189 -11.29 -3.53 16.17
N GLU A 190 -10.17 -3.56 15.44
CA GLU A 190 -8.98 -4.27 15.90
C GLU A 190 -8.52 -3.71 17.26
N LEU A 191 -8.43 -2.39 17.42
CA LEU A 191 -8.09 -1.77 18.70
C LEU A 191 -9.08 -2.13 19.83
N ALA A 192 -10.38 -2.23 19.53
CA ALA A 192 -11.43 -2.54 20.49
C ALA A 192 -11.43 -4.02 20.90
N THR A 193 -11.14 -4.94 19.98
CA THR A 193 -10.98 -6.37 20.30
C THR A 193 -9.72 -6.64 21.13
N LEU A 194 -8.76 -5.71 21.10
CA LEU A 194 -7.46 -5.82 21.77
C LEU A 194 -7.45 -5.17 23.15
N THR A 195 -8.34 -5.63 24.03
CA THR A 195 -8.31 -5.28 25.46
C THR A 195 -6.89 -5.48 26.06
N PRO A 196 -6.45 -4.64 27.02
CA PRO A 196 -5.03 -4.42 27.36
C PRO A 196 -4.25 -5.61 27.94
N ALA A 197 -4.87 -6.78 28.13
CA ALA A 197 -4.23 -7.90 28.80
C ALA A 197 -3.27 -8.70 27.89
N SER A 198 -3.19 -8.41 26.58
CA SER A 198 -2.46 -9.27 25.63
C SER A 198 -1.51 -8.57 24.65
N LYS A 199 -1.48 -7.23 24.60
CA LYS A 199 -0.62 -6.50 23.65
C LYS A 199 0.78 -6.24 24.20
N SER A 200 1.78 -6.43 23.34
CA SER A 200 3.15 -6.00 23.56
C SER A 200 3.28 -4.47 23.50
N ILE A 201 4.34 -3.94 24.11
CA ILE A 201 4.69 -2.50 24.08
C ILE A 201 4.74 -1.98 22.64
N LYS A 202 5.31 -2.75 21.71
CA LYS A 202 5.47 -2.36 20.31
C LYS A 202 4.12 -2.20 19.60
N GLU A 203 3.19 -3.13 19.79
CA GLU A 203 1.84 -3.03 19.21
C GLU A 203 1.10 -1.79 19.73
N LEU A 204 1.26 -1.47 21.02
CA LEU A 204 0.66 -0.26 21.61
C LEU A 204 1.29 1.02 21.03
N GLU A 205 2.58 1.05 20.76
CA GLU A 205 3.22 2.20 20.09
C GLU A 205 2.69 2.40 18.66
N ILE A 206 2.56 1.32 17.89
CA ILE A 206 2.02 1.33 16.51
C ILE A 206 0.60 1.90 16.48
N ASN A 207 -0.27 1.36 17.34
CA ASN A 207 -1.65 1.83 17.47
C ASN A 207 -1.73 3.33 17.73
N THR A 208 -0.86 3.84 18.61
CA THR A 208 -0.82 5.26 18.94
C THR A 208 -0.46 6.11 17.72
N GLN A 209 0.50 5.67 16.90
CA GLN A 209 0.90 6.38 15.69
C GLN A 209 -0.20 6.38 14.64
N VAL A 210 -0.86 5.23 14.42
CA VAL A 210 -1.99 5.11 13.50
C VAL A 210 -3.12 6.04 13.90
N LEU A 211 -3.51 6.05 15.18
CA LEU A 211 -4.56 6.92 15.68
C LEU A 211 -4.19 8.41 15.56
N LYS A 212 -2.94 8.80 15.85
CA LYS A 212 -2.47 10.18 15.69
C LYS A 212 -2.46 10.64 14.23
N SER A 213 -2.14 9.74 13.29
CA SER A 213 -2.22 10.02 11.85
C SER A 213 -3.68 10.28 11.42
N HIS A 214 -4.62 9.50 11.94
CA HIS A 214 -6.04 9.70 11.67
C HIS A 214 -6.61 10.96 12.36
N SER A 215 -6.21 11.27 13.60
CA SER A 215 -6.66 12.49 14.29
C SER A 215 -6.25 13.76 13.55
N ALA A 216 -5.11 13.77 12.87
CA ALA A 216 -4.65 14.91 12.09
C ALA A 216 -5.57 15.28 10.91
N LYS A 217 -6.44 14.35 10.48
CA LYS A 217 -7.36 14.53 9.35
C LYS A 217 -8.83 14.53 9.79
N ALA A 218 -9.12 14.06 11.00
CA ALA A 218 -10.47 13.96 11.53
C ALA A 218 -10.97 15.30 12.07
N THR A 219 -12.29 15.50 12.04
CA THR A 219 -12.97 16.66 12.65
C THR A 219 -14.24 16.21 13.36
N GLY A 220 -14.77 17.07 14.24
CA GLY A 220 -16.03 16.81 14.96
C GLY A 220 -15.98 15.54 15.81
N THR A 221 -17.08 14.79 15.83
CA THR A 221 -17.23 13.58 16.65
C THR A 221 -16.20 12.50 16.34
N THR A 222 -15.77 12.39 15.07
CA THR A 222 -14.73 11.42 14.69
C THR A 222 -13.40 11.73 15.37
N LEU A 223 -13.03 13.02 15.44
CA LEU A 223 -11.82 13.44 16.16
C LEU A 223 -11.94 13.12 17.65
N GLU A 224 -13.08 13.40 18.27
CA GLU A 224 -13.33 13.10 19.68
C GLU A 224 -13.17 11.61 20.01
N VAL A 225 -13.70 10.73 19.14
CA VAL A 225 -13.56 9.28 19.28
C VAL A 225 -12.09 8.85 19.16
N ILE A 226 -11.37 9.35 18.15
CA ILE A 226 -9.95 9.03 17.96
C ILE A 226 -9.13 9.48 19.18
N GLU A 227 -9.37 10.68 19.71
CA GLU A 227 -8.68 11.18 20.90
C GLU A 227 -8.96 10.35 22.16
N ILE A 228 -10.17 9.81 22.30
CA ILE A 228 -10.50 8.85 23.37
C ILE A 228 -9.65 7.58 23.21
N LEU A 229 -9.52 7.07 22.00
CA LEU A 229 -8.78 5.84 21.71
C LEU A 229 -7.26 6.03 21.88
N ILE A 230 -6.71 7.18 21.48
CA ILE A 230 -5.30 7.54 21.75
C ILE A 230 -5.05 7.47 23.27
N ARG A 231 -5.91 8.13 24.06
CA ARG A 231 -5.77 8.14 25.52
C ARG A 231 -5.90 6.74 26.14
N ALA A 232 -6.81 5.91 25.63
CA ALA A 232 -6.96 4.53 26.10
C ALA A 232 -5.70 3.69 25.81
N ASN A 233 -5.14 3.84 24.62
CA ASN A 233 -3.97 3.09 24.17
C ASN A 233 -2.67 3.57 24.86
N GLU A 234 -2.51 4.88 25.09
CA GLU A 234 -1.40 5.44 25.88
C GLU A 234 -1.45 4.97 27.35
N ARG A 235 -2.65 4.84 27.95
CA ARG A 235 -2.80 4.25 29.29
C ARG A 235 -2.40 2.78 29.33
N ALA A 236 -2.78 2.00 28.31
CA ALA A 236 -2.39 0.60 28.19
C ALA A 236 -0.87 0.45 28.03
N LEU A 237 -0.24 1.31 27.22
CA LEU A 237 1.21 1.36 27.03
C LEU A 237 1.93 1.64 28.36
N TYR A 238 1.49 2.68 29.07
CA TYR A 238 2.03 3.03 30.37
C TYR A 238 1.94 1.86 31.36
N LYS A 239 0.77 1.22 31.45
CA LYS A 239 0.54 0.07 32.34
C LYS A 239 1.48 -1.10 32.01
N THR A 240 1.61 -1.43 30.73
CA THR A 240 2.46 -2.54 30.26
C THR A 240 3.94 -2.30 30.53
N GLN A 241 4.40 -1.05 30.45
CA GLN A 241 5.80 -0.67 30.73
C GLN A 241 6.17 -0.69 32.22
N HIS A 242 5.20 -0.59 33.12
CA HIS A 242 5.44 -0.42 34.58
C HIS A 242 4.97 -1.61 35.43
N GLU A 243 4.22 -2.55 34.86
CA GLU A 243 3.77 -3.77 35.55
C GLU A 243 4.54 -5.05 35.16
N SER A 244 5.47 -4.95 34.20
CA SER A 244 6.42 -6.00 33.80
C SER A 244 7.74 -5.93 34.57
#